data_AF-A0A0F9FBF8-F1
#
_entry.id   AF-A0A0F9FBF8-F1
#
_cell.length_a   1.000
_cell.length_b   1.000
_cell.length_c   1.000
_cell.angle_alpha   90.00
_cell.angle_beta   90.00
_cell.angle_gamma   90.00
#
_symmetry.space_group_name_H-M   'P 1'
#
loop_
_entity.id
_entity.type
_entity.pdbx_description
1 polymer ?
#
loop_
_entity_poly.entity_id
_entity_poly.type
_entity_poly.pdbx_seq_one_letter_code
_entity_poly.pdbx_strand_id
1 'polypeptide(L)'
;MMVHRGPARIFNSEEEATSAIMSGSIKSGEVIVIRYEGPKGGPGMREMLTPTALLSGMGMDKEVALVTDGRFSGATRGAAVGHVSPEAAARGPLAALR
;
A
#
# COMPACT_ATOMS: atom_id res chain seq x y z
N MET A 1 9.88 -11.28 7.01
CA MET A 1 8.73 -12.21 7.07
C MET A 1 8.70 -12.99 5.77
N MET A 2 8.51 -14.32 5.79
CA MET A 2 8.48 -15.13 4.56
C MET A 2 7.07 -15.27 3.96
N VAL A 3 6.02 -15.16 4.78
CA VAL A 3 4.61 -15.24 4.37
C VAL A 3 3.79 -14.30 5.24
N HIS A 4 2.91 -13.50 4.62
CA HIS A 4 1.93 -12.64 5.29
C HIS A 4 0.51 -12.93 4.76
N ARG A 5 -0.50 -12.95 5.62
CA ARG A 5 -1.90 -13.11 5.23
C ARG A 5 -2.80 -12.37 6.22
N GLY A 6 -3.73 -11.59 5.68
CA GLY A 6 -4.75 -10.92 6.49
C GLY A 6 -5.81 -10.22 5.64
N PRO A 7 -6.76 -9.52 6.27
CA PRO A 7 -7.81 -8.82 5.57
C PRO A 7 -7.23 -7.64 4.77
N ALA A 8 -7.75 -7.44 3.55
CA ALA A 8 -7.36 -6.34 2.71
C ALA A 8 -8.03 -5.05 3.19
N ARG A 9 -7.24 -3.98 3.27
CA ARG A 9 -7.71 -2.64 3.57
C ARG A 9 -7.31 -1.73 2.41
N ILE A 10 -8.31 -1.30 1.65
CA ILE A 10 -8.11 -0.79 0.29
C ILE A 10 -8.33 0.72 0.26
N PHE A 11 -7.41 1.40 -0.40
CA PHE A 11 -7.39 2.85 -0.58
C PHE A 11 -7.14 3.17 -2.05
N ASN A 12 -7.72 4.28 -2.53
CA ASN A 12 -7.58 4.72 -3.92
C ASN A 12 -6.52 5.81 -4.09
N SER A 13 -5.86 6.24 -3.01
CA SER A 13 -4.70 7.12 -3.09
C SER A 13 -3.77 6.99 -1.89
N GLU A 14 -2.53 7.48 -2.03
CA GLU A 14 -1.57 7.61 -0.92
C GLU A 14 -2.14 8.39 0.27
N GLU A 15 -2.89 9.46 0.00
CA GLU A 15 -3.44 10.37 1.00
C GLU A 15 -4.51 9.70 1.87
N GLU A 16 -5.40 8.91 1.26
CA GLU A 16 -6.40 8.11 1.99
C GLU A 16 -5.72 7.08 2.90
N ALA A 17 -4.73 6.36 2.37
CA ALA A 17 -3.98 5.36 3.13
C ALA A 17 -3.20 6.01 4.30
N THR A 18 -2.55 7.13 4.03
CA THR A 18 -1.78 7.91 5.02
C THR A 18 -2.69 8.38 6.16
N SER A 19 -3.86 8.94 5.82
CA SER A 19 -4.84 9.39 6.81
C SER A 19 -5.32 8.24 7.69
N ALA A 20 -5.58 7.07 7.09
CA ALA A 20 -6.00 5.89 7.84
C ALA A 20 -4.90 5.34 8.76
N ILE A 21 -3.63 5.35 8.33
CA ILE A 21 -2.48 4.98 9.17
C ILE A 21 -2.36 5.96 10.35
N MET A 22 -2.36 7.27 10.09
CA MET A 22 -2.21 8.31 11.12
C MET A 22 -3.36 8.30 12.13
N SER A 23 -4.58 7.95 11.72
CA SER A 23 -5.72 7.81 12.64
C SER A 23 -5.60 6.65 13.62
N GLY A 24 -4.60 5.76 13.47
CA GLY A 24 -4.47 4.54 14.27
C GLY A 24 -5.54 3.49 13.95
N SER A 25 -6.26 3.64 12.84
CA SER A 25 -7.34 2.72 12.49
C SER A 25 -6.81 1.39 11.94
N ILE A 26 -5.58 1.35 11.41
CA ILE A 26 -4.93 0.14 10.88
C ILE A 26 -4.64 -0.85 12.00
N LYS A 27 -4.93 -2.13 11.76
CA LYS A 27 -4.71 -3.20 12.73
C LYS A 27 -3.56 -4.10 12.32
N SER A 28 -2.91 -4.71 13.30
CA SER A 28 -1.91 -5.76 13.09
C SER A 28 -2.47 -6.88 12.20
N GLY A 29 -1.66 -7.38 11.27
CA GLY A 29 -2.03 -8.44 10.33
C GLY A 29 -2.72 -7.95 9.05
N GLU A 30 -3.21 -6.70 8.99
CA GLU A 30 -3.87 -6.18 7.79
C GLU A 30 -2.94 -6.12 6.57
N VAL A 31 -3.53 -6.14 5.37
CA VAL A 31 -2.85 -5.88 4.10
C VAL A 31 -3.37 -4.57 3.54
N ILE A 32 -2.56 -3.52 3.61
CA ILE A 32 -2.90 -2.24 3.03
C ILE A 32 -2.66 -2.30 1.53
N VAL A 33 -3.72 -2.00 0.77
CA VAL A 33 -3.68 -1.91 -0.69
C VAL A 33 -3.91 -0.46 -1.09
N ILE A 34 -2.95 0.12 -1.82
CA ILE A 34 -3.05 1.48 -2.38
C ILE A 34 -3.08 1.34 -3.90
N ARG A 35 -4.23 1.58 -4.52
CA ARG A 35 -4.41 1.40 -5.96
C ARG A 35 -4.68 2.72 -6.68
N TYR A 36 -4.60 2.70 -8.00
CA TYR A 36 -4.66 3.89 -8.86
C TYR A 36 -3.43 4.80 -8.72
N GLU A 37 -2.30 4.24 -8.28
CA GLU A 37 -1.02 4.94 -8.20
C GLU A 37 -0.06 4.53 -9.32
N GLY A 38 -0.56 3.73 -10.27
CA GLY A 38 0.17 3.26 -11.44
C GLY A 38 0.44 4.34 -12.50
N PRO A 39 1.08 3.96 -13.64
CA PRO A 39 1.44 4.90 -14.70
C PRO A 39 0.28 5.74 -15.24
N LYS A 40 -0.92 5.17 -15.38
CA LYS A 40 -2.11 5.88 -15.85
C LYS A 40 -2.98 6.40 -14.71
N GLY A 41 -3.12 5.64 -13.64
CA GLY A 41 -3.97 6.00 -12.50
C GLY A 41 -3.46 7.22 -11.75
N GLY A 42 -2.15 7.25 -11.46
CA GLY A 42 -1.51 8.25 -10.63
C GLY A 42 -1.61 9.67 -11.16
N PRO A 43 -1.33 9.96 -12.45
CA PRO A 43 -0.43 9.31 -13.42
C PRO A 43 1.07 9.42 -13.08
N GLY A 44 1.94 8.81 -13.90
CA GLY A 44 3.40 8.92 -13.77
C GLY A 44 4.01 7.99 -12.72
N MET A 45 3.19 7.13 -12.12
CA MET A 45 3.62 6.09 -11.19
C MET A 45 4.47 6.66 -10.03
N ARG A 46 3.88 7.49 -9.17
CA ARG A 46 4.63 8.20 -8.11
C ARG A 46 5.30 7.25 -7.14
N GLU A 47 6.37 7.74 -6.50
CA GLU A 47 7.07 7.03 -5.44
C GLU A 47 6.57 7.49 -4.07
N MET A 48 5.91 6.58 -3.35
CA MET A 48 5.31 6.87 -2.05
C MET A 48 6.28 6.52 -0.91
N LEU A 49 6.72 7.54 -0.17
CA LEU A 49 7.51 7.37 1.05
C LEU A 49 6.61 7.31 2.29
N THR A 50 5.55 8.10 2.31
CA THR A 50 4.78 8.41 3.52
C THR A 50 4.17 7.18 4.19
N PRO A 51 3.46 6.28 3.48
CA PRO A 51 2.87 5.09 4.12
C PRO A 51 3.91 4.17 4.76
N THR A 52 5.06 4.00 4.10
CA THR A 52 6.15 3.15 4.58
C THR A 52 6.83 3.73 5.82
N ALA A 53 7.10 5.05 5.81
CA ALA A 53 7.75 5.75 6.91
C ALA A 53 6.85 5.77 8.15
N LEU A 54 5.54 5.99 7.99
CA LEU A 54 4.60 5.99 9.10
C LEU A 54 4.47 4.62 9.76
N LEU A 55 4.30 3.54 8.98
CA LEU A 55 4.22 2.18 9.54
C LEU A 55 5.51 1.81 10.28
N SER A 56 6.67 2.17 9.72
CA SER A 56 7.97 1.97 10.37
C SER A 56 8.09 2.76 11.68
N GLY A 57 7.70 4.05 11.67
CA GLY A 57 7.69 4.90 12.86
C GLY A 57 6.73 4.43 13.96
N MET A 58 5.63 3.78 13.58
CA MET A 58 4.68 3.16 14.51
C MET A 58 5.09 1.74 14.94
N GLY A 59 6.19 1.19 14.40
CA GLY A 59 6.64 -0.18 14.69
C GLY A 59 5.74 -1.28 14.10
N MET A 60 4.86 -0.93 13.16
CA MET A 60 3.89 -1.84 12.54
C MET A 60 4.38 -2.43 11.21
N ASP A 61 5.54 -2.02 10.73
CA ASP A 61 6.11 -2.46 9.45
C ASP A 61 6.31 -3.99 9.35
N LYS A 62 6.58 -4.67 10.47
CA LYS A 62 6.67 -6.14 10.50
C LYS A 62 5.32 -6.84 10.57
N GLU A 63 4.25 -6.12 10.86
CA GLU A 63 2.92 -6.67 11.15
C GLU A 63 1.90 -6.36 10.05
N VAL A 64 2.16 -5.37 9.21
CA VAL A 64 1.27 -4.92 8.14
C VAL A 64 2.02 -4.98 6.82
N ALA A 65 1.38 -5.57 5.81
CA ALA A 65 1.93 -5.59 4.45
C ALA A 65 1.36 -4.43 3.63
N LEU A 66 2.18 -3.90 2.72
CA LEU A 66 1.81 -2.86 1.76
C LEU A 66 1.83 -3.41 0.33
N VAL A 67 0.81 -3.09 -0.45
CA VAL A 67 0.68 -3.48 -1.86
C VAL A 67 0.21 -2.29 -2.68
N THR A 68 0.84 -2.03 -3.83
CA THR A 68 0.43 -0.97 -4.76
C THR A 68 0.74 -1.28 -6.22
N ASP A 69 -0.06 -0.70 -7.12
CA ASP A 69 0.25 -0.60 -8.56
C ASP A 69 1.22 0.57 -8.87
N GLY A 70 1.52 1.44 -7.90
CA GLY A 70 2.56 2.46 -7.95
C GLY A 70 3.92 1.99 -7.44
N ARG A 71 4.66 2.90 -6.77
CA ARG A 71 5.99 2.64 -6.19
C ARG A 71 6.03 2.98 -4.71
N PHE A 72 6.85 2.25 -3.96
CA PHE A 72 7.21 2.59 -2.59
C PHE A 72 8.67 2.99 -2.50
N SER A 73 8.98 3.96 -1.63
CA SER A 73 10.35 4.35 -1.33
C SER A 73 10.96 3.46 -0.24
N GLY A 74 12.29 3.37 -0.22
CA GLY A 74 13.08 2.36 0.51
C GLY A 74 13.09 2.42 2.04
N ALA A 75 12.13 3.07 2.69
CA ALA A 75 12.07 3.17 4.16
C ALA A 75 11.45 1.93 4.84
N THR A 76 11.06 0.92 4.07
CA THR A 76 10.31 -0.24 4.58
C THR A 76 11.23 -1.31 5.16
N ARG A 77 10.96 -1.80 6.39
CA ARG A 77 11.61 -3.01 6.95
C ARG A 77 10.68 -4.24 6.96
N GLY A 78 9.46 -4.04 6.47
CA GLY A 78 8.40 -5.02 6.25
C GLY A 78 8.19 -5.44 4.80
N ALA A 79 7.05 -6.09 4.54
CA ALA A 79 6.63 -6.43 3.17
C ALA A 79 5.99 -5.21 2.48
N ALA A 80 6.68 -4.63 1.50
CA ALA A 80 6.13 -3.63 0.59
C ALA A 80 6.29 -4.08 -0.86
N VAL A 81 5.17 -4.26 -1.56
CA VAL A 81 5.11 -4.75 -2.94
C VAL A 81 4.58 -3.63 -3.82
N GLY A 82 5.46 -3.07 -4.67
CA GLY A 82 5.07 -2.12 -5.71
C GLY A 82 4.93 -2.80 -7.08
N HIS A 83 4.65 -1.99 -8.10
CA HIS A 83 4.59 -2.38 -9.52
C HIS A 83 3.57 -3.49 -9.84
N VAL A 84 2.53 -3.64 -9.03
CA VAL A 84 1.48 -4.63 -9.31
C VAL A 84 0.85 -4.30 -10.67
N SER A 85 0.85 -5.30 -11.55
CA SER A 85 0.45 -5.16 -12.94
C SER A 85 -0.53 -6.28 -13.34
N PRO A 86 -1.52 -6.01 -14.21
CA PRO A 86 -1.90 -4.70 -14.74
C PRO A 86 -2.39 -3.73 -13.63
N GLU A 87 -2.13 -2.43 -13.80
CA GLU A 87 -2.55 -1.41 -12.83
C GLU A 87 -4.09 -1.32 -12.70
N ALA A 88 -4.58 -0.72 -11.61
CA ALA A 88 -6.01 -0.61 -11.37
C ALA A 88 -6.73 0.25 -12.41
N ALA A 89 -6.10 1.32 -12.91
CA ALA A 89 -6.65 2.15 -13.99
C ALA A 89 -6.81 1.38 -15.32
N ALA A 90 -6.04 0.31 -15.51
CA ALA A 90 -6.17 -0.62 -16.63
C ALA A 90 -7.15 -1.78 -16.35
N ARG A 91 -7.93 -1.71 -15.25
CA ARG A 91 -8.85 -2.75 -14.78
C ARG A 91 -8.16 -4.07 -14.47
N GLY A 92 -6.90 -4.03 -14.02
CA GLY A 92 -6.20 -5.21 -13.54
C GLY A 92 -6.80 -5.78 -12.25
N PRO A 93 -6.33 -6.95 -11.77
CA PRO A 93 -6.90 -7.64 -10.60
C PRO A 93 -6.96 -6.77 -9.33
N LEU A 94 -6.01 -5.85 -9.16
CA LEU A 94 -5.99 -4.92 -8.02
C LEU A 94 -7.24 -4.02 -7.96
N ALA A 95 -7.84 -3.68 -9.11
CA ALA A 95 -9.08 -2.90 -9.18
C ALA A 95 -10.32 -3.69 -8.70
N ALA A 96 -10.27 -5.02 -8.70
CA ALA A 96 -11.42 -5.86 -8.35
C ALA A 96 -11.57 -6.10 -6.84
N LEU A 97 -10.58 -5.70 -6.04
CA LEU A 97 -10.60 -5.86 -4.59
C LEU A 97 -11.70 -5.01 -3.93
N ARG A 98 -12.27 -5.55 -2.84
CA ARG A 98 -13.33 -4.96 -2.01
C ARG A 98 -12.98 -5.08 -0.54
#